data_AF-A0AAV8VLN0-F1
#
_entry.id   AF-A0AAV8VLN0-F1
#
_cell.length_a   1.000
_cell.length_b   1.000
_cell.length_c   1.000
_cell.angle_alpha   90.00
_cell.angle_beta   90.00
_cell.angle_gamma   90.00
#
_symmetry.space_group_name_H-M   'P 1'
#
loop_
_entity.id
_entity.type
_entity.pdbx_description
1 polymer ?
#
loop_
_entity_poly.entity_id
_entity_poly.type
_entity_poly.pdbx_seq_one_letter_code
_entity_poly.pdbx_strand_id
1 'polypeptide(L)'
;MPEGYALRCFTCTSLELQSSCSNASNETTNAVVCDPYCPVCVTVTWNDSVKTITVRSCAAFTDVCEIYNTTYGSMDSCTTCDTDLCNGFP
;
A
#
# COMPACT_ATOMS: atom_id res chain seq x y z
N MET A 1 -8.26 -24.82 1.35
CA MET A 1 -7.94 -23.66 0.48
C MET A 1 -7.12 -24.24 -0.66
N PRO A 2 -7.53 -24.10 -1.95
CA PRO A 2 -6.72 -24.61 -3.04
C PRO A 2 -5.38 -23.86 -3.05
N GLU A 3 -4.31 -24.59 -3.36
CA GLU A 3 -2.96 -24.06 -3.48
C GLU A 3 -2.91 -22.96 -4.54
N GLY A 4 -2.27 -21.83 -4.23
CA GLY A 4 -1.34 -21.26 -5.21
C GLY A 4 -1.62 -19.88 -5.82
N TYR A 5 -2.35 -18.97 -5.19
CA TYR A 5 -2.17 -17.54 -5.50
C TYR A 5 -1.73 -16.79 -4.25
N ALA A 6 -0.41 -16.60 -4.13
CA ALA A 6 0.17 -15.76 -3.10
C ALA A 6 0.30 -14.35 -3.69
N LEU A 7 -0.68 -13.50 -3.36
CA LEU A 7 -0.74 -12.11 -3.83
C LEU A 7 0.57 -11.40 -3.52
N ARG A 8 1.13 -10.69 -4.48
CA ARG A 8 2.29 -9.83 -4.27
C ARG A 8 1.87 -8.38 -4.27
N CYS A 9 2.33 -7.62 -3.28
CA CYS A 9 2.10 -6.18 -3.21
C CYS A 9 3.41 -5.44 -3.04
N PHE A 10 3.48 -4.22 -3.55
CA PHE A 10 4.56 -3.31 -3.19
C PHE A 10 4.41 -2.87 -1.74
N THR A 11 5.52 -2.82 -1.00
CA THR A 11 5.56 -2.26 0.36
C THR A 11 6.53 -1.10 0.40
N CYS A 12 6.09 0.05 0.89
CA CYS A 12 6.94 1.21 1.07
C CYS A 12 6.33 2.15 2.11
N THR A 13 7.17 2.93 2.76
CA THR A 13 6.75 4.07 3.58
C THR A 13 7.64 5.25 3.19
N SER A 14 7.13 6.19 2.41
CA SER A 14 7.87 7.41 2.06
C SER A 14 7.54 8.50 3.07
N LEU A 15 8.49 8.78 3.96
CA LEU A 15 8.34 9.80 5.00
C LEU A 15 8.94 11.17 4.63
N GLU A 16 9.62 11.33 3.48
CA GLU A 16 10.42 12.53 3.22
C GLU A 16 10.41 13.08 1.79
N LEU A 17 10.58 14.41 1.74
CA LEU A 17 10.50 15.40 0.65
C LEU A 17 11.10 15.08 -0.73
N GLN A 18 11.80 13.96 -0.95
CA GLN A 18 12.38 13.61 -2.26
C GLN A 18 12.58 12.11 -2.53
N SER A 19 12.26 11.20 -1.59
CA SER A 19 12.31 9.74 -1.83
C SER A 19 10.91 9.17 -1.67
N SER A 20 10.06 9.59 -2.58
CA SER A 20 8.69 9.14 -2.67
C SER A 20 8.66 7.66 -3.07
N CYS A 21 7.63 6.95 -2.64
CA CYS A 21 7.21 5.67 -3.21
C CYS A 21 7.01 5.70 -4.75
N SER A 22 7.32 6.84 -5.40
CA SER A 22 7.39 7.12 -6.84
C SER A 22 8.42 6.32 -7.64
N ASN A 23 9.47 5.79 -7.01
CA ASN A 23 10.45 4.94 -7.71
C ASN A 23 10.18 3.44 -7.59
N ALA A 24 9.11 3.04 -6.87
CA ALA A 24 8.70 1.64 -6.78
C ALA A 24 8.29 1.04 -8.15
N SER A 25 8.14 1.88 -9.18
CA SER A 25 7.91 1.52 -10.58
C SER A 25 9.11 0.81 -11.23
N ASN A 26 10.32 0.97 -10.69
CA ASN A 26 11.56 0.38 -11.26
C ASN A 26 12.33 -0.51 -10.28
N GLU A 27 11.96 -0.48 -8.99
CA GLU A 27 12.52 -1.36 -7.97
C GLU A 27 11.57 -2.54 -7.74
N THR A 28 11.80 -3.62 -8.47
CA THR A 28 11.39 -4.99 -8.09
C THR A 28 11.84 -5.35 -6.66
N THR A 29 12.70 -4.55 -6.05
CA THR A 29 13.32 -4.70 -4.74
C THR A 29 12.35 -4.63 -3.55
N ASN A 30 11.16 -4.02 -3.69
CA ASN A 30 10.23 -3.79 -2.56
C ASN A 30 8.86 -4.48 -2.69
N ALA A 31 8.73 -5.44 -3.60
CA ALA A 31 7.53 -6.29 -3.66
C ALA A 31 7.66 -7.45 -2.65
N VAL A 32 6.61 -7.68 -1.86
CA VAL A 32 6.54 -8.80 -0.92
C VAL A 32 5.40 -9.73 -1.29
N VAL A 33 5.58 -11.01 -0.97
CA VAL A 33 4.48 -11.98 -1.00
C VAL A 33 3.63 -11.73 0.24
N CYS A 34 2.36 -11.42 0.06
CA CYS A 34 1.42 -11.23 1.15
C CYS A 34 1.11 -12.54 1.84
N ASP A 35 0.86 -12.42 3.15
CA ASP A 35 0.31 -13.51 3.92
C ASP A 35 -1.09 -13.91 3.39
N PRO A 36 -1.48 -15.19 3.42
CA PRO A 36 -2.82 -15.62 2.99
C PRO A 36 -3.97 -14.93 3.73
N TYR A 37 -3.74 -14.46 4.96
CA TYR A 37 -4.70 -13.68 5.74
C TYR A 37 -4.71 -12.19 5.37
N CYS A 38 -3.78 -11.75 4.51
CA CYS A 38 -3.66 -10.39 3.98
C CYS A 38 -3.81 -10.33 2.46
N PRO A 39 -4.96 -10.74 1.88
CA PRO A 39 -5.12 -10.91 0.44
C PRO A 39 -5.44 -9.60 -0.32
N VAL A 40 -5.06 -8.44 0.23
CA VAL A 40 -5.36 -7.12 -0.36
C VAL A 40 -4.11 -6.26 -0.35
N CYS A 41 -3.77 -5.63 -1.47
CA CYS A 41 -2.81 -4.55 -1.51
C CYS A 41 -3.49 -3.23 -1.13
N VAL A 42 -2.87 -2.44 -0.26
CA VAL A 42 -3.34 -1.09 0.10
C VAL A 42 -2.29 -0.05 -0.27
N THR A 43 -2.75 1.12 -0.71
CA THR A 43 -1.98 2.37 -0.80
C THR A 43 -2.71 3.44 -0.03
N VAL A 44 -2.01 4.10 0.89
CA VAL A 44 -2.55 5.20 1.68
C VAL A 44 -1.66 6.42 1.48
N THR A 45 -2.28 7.57 1.28
CA THR A 45 -1.56 8.84 1.18
C THR A 45 -2.14 9.86 2.14
N TRP A 46 -1.25 10.49 2.92
CA TRP A 46 -1.53 11.67 3.73
C TRP A 46 -0.76 12.84 3.15
N ASN A 47 -1.43 13.95 2.93
CA ASN A 47 -0.84 15.18 2.45
C ASN A 47 -0.97 16.23 3.56
N ASP A 48 0.12 16.42 4.29
CA ASP A 48 0.23 17.57 5.17
C ASP A 48 0.73 18.77 4.35
N SER A 49 0.42 19.96 4.83
CA SER A 49 0.88 21.27 4.36
C SER A 49 2.39 21.38 4.09
N VAL A 50 3.19 20.47 4.65
CA VAL A 50 4.66 20.43 4.51
C VAL A 50 5.15 19.20 3.75
N LYS A 51 4.42 18.07 3.76
CA LYS A 51 4.92 16.77 3.25
C LYS A 51 3.79 15.84 2.82
N THR A 52 4.03 15.08 1.77
CA THR A 52 3.18 13.93 1.39
C THR A 52 3.82 12.64 1.90
N ILE A 53 3.05 11.87 2.66
CA ILE A 53 3.40 10.54 3.16
C ILE A 53 2.61 9.52 2.37
N THR A 54 3.29 8.55 1.77
CA THR A 54 2.65 7.41 1.10
C THR A 54 3.09 6.12 1.77
N VAL A 55 2.12 5.28 2.11
CA VAL A 55 2.34 3.93 2.64
C VAL A 55 1.70 2.91 1.69
N ARG A 56 2.44 1.86 1.38
CA ARG A 56 1.93 0.69 0.66
C ARG A 56 2.17 -0.56 1.50
N SER A 57 1.19 -1.44 1.59
CA SER A 57 1.28 -2.69 2.38
C SER A 57 0.30 -3.75 1.90
N CYS A 58 0.43 -4.97 2.45
CA CYS A 58 -0.61 -6.00 2.40
C CYS A 58 -1.58 -5.81 3.58
N ALA A 59 -2.87 -6.01 3.36
CA ALA A 59 -3.93 -5.85 4.34
C ALA A 59 -4.92 -7.04 4.29
N ALA A 60 -5.56 -7.30 5.43
CA ALA A 60 -6.52 -8.40 5.59
C ALA A 60 -7.88 -8.15 4.91
N PHE A 61 -8.29 -6.89 4.81
CA PHE A 61 -9.61 -6.52 4.33
C PHE A 61 -9.54 -5.24 3.50
N THR A 62 -10.50 -5.07 2.58
CA THR A 62 -10.64 -3.87 1.75
C THR A 62 -11.01 -2.63 2.57
N ASP A 63 -11.68 -2.81 3.71
CA ASP A 63 -12.12 -1.72 4.57
C ASP A 63 -10.99 -1.18 5.48
N VAL A 64 -9.75 -1.62 5.26
CA VAL A 64 -8.57 -1.14 6.01
C VAL A 64 -8.41 0.38 5.90
N CYS A 65 -8.89 0.98 4.82
CA CYS A 65 -8.91 2.43 4.65
C CYS A 65 -9.71 3.16 5.74
N GLU A 66 -10.89 2.64 6.11
CA GLU A 66 -11.70 3.26 7.17
C GLU A 66 -11.03 3.15 8.53
N ILE A 67 -10.38 2.02 8.79
CA ILE A 67 -9.62 1.77 10.01
C ILE A 67 -8.44 2.74 10.09
N TYR A 68 -7.68 2.90 9.00
CA TYR A 68 -6.57 3.85 8.97
C TYR A 68 -7.04 5.29 9.17
N ASN A 69 -8.16 5.67 8.54
CA ASN A 69 -8.75 7.00 8.70
C ASN A 69 -9.14 7.28 10.17
N THR A 70 -9.73 6.29 10.82
CA THR A 70 -10.18 6.38 12.22
C THR A 70 -8.99 6.38 13.20
N THR A 71 -7.94 5.62 12.89
CA THR A 71 -6.81 5.39 13.81
C THR A 71 -5.72 6.46 13.69
N TYR A 72 -5.39 6.87 12.47
CA TYR A 72 -4.26 7.77 12.18
C TYR A 72 -4.71 9.19 11.76
N GLY A 73 -6.02 9.42 11.65
CA GLY A 73 -6.60 10.70 11.25
C GLY A 73 -6.93 10.78 9.77
N SER A 74 -7.44 11.95 9.36
CA SER A 74 -7.96 12.18 8.01
C SER A 74 -6.87 11.95 6.95
N MET A 75 -7.07 10.95 6.11
CA MET A 75 -6.17 10.62 5.00
C MET A 75 -6.69 11.26 3.72
N ASP A 76 -5.80 11.66 2.81
CA ASP A 76 -6.20 12.30 1.55
C ASP A 76 -6.69 11.29 0.52
N SER A 77 -6.00 10.15 0.43
CA SER A 77 -6.44 9.06 -0.44
C SER A 77 -6.08 7.70 0.16
N CYS A 78 -6.95 6.73 -0.07
CA CYS A 78 -6.70 5.35 0.23
C CYS A 78 -7.30 4.48 -0.87
N THR A 79 -6.49 3.60 -1.44
CA THR A 79 -6.90 2.68 -2.48
C THR A 79 -6.51 1.26 -2.12
N THR A 80 -7.38 0.32 -2.45
CA THR A 80 -7.15 -1.12 -2.26
C THR A 80 -7.36 -1.86 -3.56
N CYS A 81 -6.63 -2.95 -3.76
CA CYS A 81 -6.76 -3.82 -4.91
C CYS A 81 -6.28 -5.23 -4.57
N ASP A 82 -6.72 -6.23 -5.33
CA ASP A 82 -6.59 -7.67 -5.04
C ASP A 82 -5.85 -8.43 -6.17
N THR A 83 -5.16 -7.70 -7.04
CA THR A 83 -4.39 -8.25 -8.15
C THR A 83 -2.89 -8.07 -7.92
N ASP A 84 -2.09 -8.96 -8.49
CA ASP A 84 -0.64 -8.95 -8.30
C ASP A 84 -0.04 -7.59 -8.67
N LEU A 85 0.68 -6.98 -7.72
CA LEU A 85 1.41 -5.72 -7.85
C LEU A 85 0.54 -4.52 -8.26
N CYS A 86 -0.77 -4.62 -8.03
CA CYS A 86 -1.76 -3.61 -8.43
C CYS A 86 -1.59 -2.25 -7.73
N ASN A 87 -0.95 -2.25 -6.55
CA ASN A 87 -0.61 -1.03 -5.82
C ASN A 87 0.70 -0.40 -6.29
N GLY A 88 1.17 -0.76 -7.50
CA GLY A 88 2.25 -0.10 -8.22
C GLY A 88 1.87 1.30 -8.72
N PHE A 89 2.80 1.97 -9.39
CA PHE A 89 2.45 3.12 -10.21
C PHE A 89 1.81 2.64 -11.52
N PRO A 90 0.82 3.37 -12.07
CA PRO A 90 0.42 3.19 -13.46
C PRO A 90 1.56 3.54 -14.44
#